data_AF-A0A371QZ44-F1
#
_entry.id   AF-A0A371QZ44-F1
#
_cell.length_a   1.000
_cell.length_b   1.000
_cell.length_c   1.000
_cell.angle_alpha   90.00
_cell.angle_beta   90.00
_cell.angle_gamma   90.00
#
_symmetry.space_group_name_H-M   'P 1'
#
loop_
_entity.id
_entity.type
_entity.pdbx_description
1 polymer ?
#
loop_
_entity_poly.entity_id
_entity_poly.type
_entity_poly.pdbx_seq_one_letter_code
_entity_poly.pdbx_strand_id
1 'polypeptide(L)'
;MRKYVILLGVGGVGKTTLVYRLAGVVNPPAPTKRPGIYRVFAKGEWYYILDVPGQYVNDIVEAASRIIHIFFDRALLVYDLTRADTLYALYEIAEKLCLYHKCLLAAELWVVGNKRDLAARLGVEHKPDLSKLNAQRYVKISAIYDPLERLMELLP
;
A
#
# COMPACT_ATOMS: atom_id res chain seq x y z
N MET A 1 -4.39 1.54 21.61
CA MET A 1 -5.53 1.30 20.69
C MET A 1 -5.04 0.44 19.53
N ARG A 2 -5.88 -0.35 18.85
CA ARG A 2 -5.43 -1.11 17.67
C ARG A 2 -5.40 -0.15 16.47
N LYS A 3 -4.26 -0.01 15.79
CA LYS A 3 -4.15 0.80 14.58
C LYS A 3 -4.15 -0.08 13.33
N TYR A 4 -5.08 0.15 12.40
CA TYR A 4 -5.25 -0.62 11.18
C TYR A 4 -4.69 0.14 9.97
N VAL A 5 -3.87 -0.54 9.19
CA VAL A 5 -3.30 0.00 7.95
C VAL A 5 -3.63 -0.96 6.80
N ILE A 6 -4.10 -0.44 5.67
CA ILE A 6 -4.37 -1.25 4.47
C ILE A 6 -3.43 -0.85 3.33
N LEU A 7 -2.87 -1.83 2.64
CA LEU A 7 -2.05 -1.61 1.44
C LEU A 7 -2.83 -2.06 0.21
N LEU A 8 -3.01 -1.13 -0.73
CA LEU A 8 -3.68 -1.36 -2.01
C LEU A 8 -2.71 -1.10 -3.16
N GLY A 9 -2.85 -1.84 -4.24
CA GLY A 9 -2.00 -1.74 -5.43
C GLY A 9 -1.91 -3.08 -6.14
N VAL A 10 -1.66 -3.06 -7.44
CA VAL A 10 -1.58 -4.28 -8.26
C VAL A 10 -0.35 -5.14 -7.95
N GLY A 11 -0.24 -6.28 -8.62
CA GLY A 11 0.87 -7.21 -8.43
C GLY A 11 2.23 -6.60 -8.78
N GLY A 12 3.28 -7.00 -8.06
CA GLY A 12 4.66 -6.59 -8.36
C GLY A 12 5.06 -5.18 -7.92
N VAL A 13 4.17 -4.39 -7.30
CA VAL A 13 4.49 -3.05 -6.78
C VAL A 13 5.26 -3.06 -5.44
N GLY A 14 5.38 -4.22 -4.79
CA GLY A 14 6.19 -4.42 -3.58
C GLY A 14 5.47 -4.23 -2.24
N LYS A 15 4.13 -4.34 -2.20
CA LYS A 15 3.34 -4.31 -0.94
C LYS A 15 3.83 -5.34 0.08
N THR A 16 3.89 -6.60 -0.34
CA THR A 16 4.31 -7.73 0.51
C THR A 16 5.75 -7.56 1.02
N THR A 17 6.67 -7.06 0.17
CA THR A 17 8.05 -6.71 0.58
C THR A 17 8.06 -5.66 1.67
N LEU A 18 7.25 -4.59 1.53
CA LEU A 18 7.13 -3.54 2.54
C LEU A 18 6.60 -4.11 3.86
N VAL A 19 5.57 -4.95 3.81
CA VAL A 19 4.97 -5.55 5.01
C VAL A 19 5.94 -6.45 5.73
N TYR A 20 6.70 -7.29 5.03
CA TYR A 20 7.71 -8.14 5.65
C TYR A 20 8.83 -7.36 6.31
N ARG A 21 9.25 -6.24 5.71
CA ARG A 21 10.23 -5.34 6.31
C ARG A 21 9.70 -4.74 7.60
N LEU A 22 8.46 -4.23 7.59
CA LEU A 22 7.81 -3.70 8.78
C LEU A 22 7.61 -4.76 9.87
N ALA A 23 7.29 -5.99 9.49
CA ALA A 23 7.05 -7.10 10.41
C ALA A 23 8.31 -7.85 10.86
N GLY A 24 9.50 -7.48 10.38
CA GLY A 24 10.74 -8.19 10.69
C GLY A 24 10.78 -9.64 10.17
N VAL A 25 10.01 -9.95 9.12
CA VAL A 25 9.98 -11.29 8.51
C VAL A 25 11.22 -11.48 7.65
N VAL A 26 12.11 -12.37 8.07
CA VAL A 26 13.40 -12.64 7.40
C VAL A 26 13.22 -13.53 6.16
N ASN A 27 12.28 -14.49 6.19
CA ASN A 27 12.00 -15.42 5.10
C ASN A 27 10.56 -15.23 4.57
N PRO A 28 10.39 -14.50 3.45
CA PRO A 28 9.06 -14.24 2.91
C PRO A 28 8.42 -15.52 2.35
N PRO A 29 7.18 -15.89 2.76
CA PRO A 29 6.46 -16.98 2.11
C PRO A 29 6.08 -16.65 0.65
N ALA A 30 5.67 -17.69 -0.09
CA ALA A 30 5.22 -17.64 -1.48
C ALA A 30 4.11 -16.58 -1.71
N PRO A 31 3.79 -16.21 -2.98
CA PRO A 31 2.92 -15.08 -3.30
C PRO A 31 1.62 -15.03 -2.48
N THR A 32 1.24 -13.85 -1.99
CA THR A 32 0.05 -13.64 -1.17
C THR A 32 -1.23 -14.05 -1.92
N LYS A 33 -1.84 -15.18 -1.55
CA LYS A 33 -3.09 -15.69 -2.16
C LYS A 33 -4.37 -15.23 -1.44
N ARG A 34 -4.26 -14.72 -0.21
CA ARG A 34 -5.38 -14.23 0.63
C ARG A 34 -4.93 -13.00 1.41
N PRO A 35 -5.84 -12.05 1.75
CA PRO A 35 -5.49 -10.93 2.61
C PRO A 35 -4.73 -11.39 3.86
N GLY A 36 -3.49 -10.92 3.99
CA GLY A 36 -2.65 -11.23 5.14
C GLY A 36 -2.73 -10.10 6.15
N ILE A 37 -3.10 -10.41 7.39
CA ILE A 37 -3.02 -9.46 8.51
C ILE A 37 -1.71 -9.69 9.23
N TYR A 38 -0.84 -8.70 9.21
CA TYR A 38 0.45 -8.74 9.88
C TYR A 38 0.43 -7.83 11.10
N ARG A 39 0.84 -8.37 12.25
CA ARG A 39 0.90 -7.62 13.50
C ARG A 39 2.32 -7.10 13.71
N VAL A 40 2.49 -5.78 13.76
CA VAL A 40 3.77 -5.10 13.92
C VAL A 40 3.77 -4.33 15.23
N PHE A 41 4.82 -4.47 16.04
CA PHE A 41 5.04 -3.59 17.20
C PHE A 41 6.06 -2.53 16.83
N ALA A 42 5.64 -1.27 16.84
CA ALA A 42 6.49 -0.13 16.51
C ALA A 42 6.07 1.07 17.37
N LYS A 43 6.97 2.00 17.68
CA LYS A 43 6.64 3.24 18.42
C LYS A 43 5.85 3.02 19.73
N GLY A 44 6.00 1.85 20.37
CA GLY A 44 5.26 1.49 21.58
C GLY A 44 3.82 1.00 21.37
N GLU A 45 3.36 0.83 20.13
CA GLU A 45 1.99 0.43 19.79
C GLU A 45 1.93 -0.78 18.83
N TRP A 46 0.78 -1.47 18.83
CA TRP A 46 0.49 -2.55 17.89
C TRP A 46 -0.27 -2.05 16.66
N TYR A 47 0.30 -2.33 15.50
CA TYR A 47 -0.25 -2.06 14.19
C TYR A 47 -0.68 -3.35 13.51
N TYR A 48 -1.81 -3.30 12.82
CA TYR A 48 -2.39 -4.39 12.05
C TYR A 48 -2.40 -4.00 10.58
N ILE A 49 -1.46 -4.57 9.83
CA ILE A 49 -1.24 -4.23 8.43
C ILE A 49 -1.92 -5.28 7.56
N LEU A 50 -2.89 -4.86 6.75
CA LEU A 50 -3.55 -5.67 5.74
C LEU A 50 -2.83 -5.55 4.41
N ASP A 51 -2.18 -6.63 3.99
CA ASP A 51 -1.67 -6.80 2.62
C ASP A 51 -2.77 -7.36 1.73
N VAL A 52 -3.34 -6.53 0.85
CA VAL A 52 -4.40 -6.97 -0.08
C VAL A 52 -3.78 -7.68 -1.29
N PRO A 53 -4.08 -8.97 -1.52
CA PRO A 53 -3.56 -9.70 -2.66
C PRO A 53 -4.28 -9.32 -3.94
N GLY A 54 -3.60 -9.49 -5.07
CA GLY A 54 -4.18 -9.32 -6.40
C GLY A 54 -3.12 -8.95 -7.41
N GLN A 55 -3.26 -9.49 -8.62
CA GLN A 55 -2.38 -9.17 -9.74
C GLN A 55 -2.94 -8.00 -10.53
N TYR A 56 -4.27 -7.94 -10.66
CA TYR A 56 -5.00 -6.95 -11.46
C TYR A 56 -5.96 -6.14 -10.61
N VAL A 57 -6.47 -5.03 -11.17
CA VAL A 57 -7.40 -4.12 -10.48
C VAL A 57 -8.61 -4.85 -9.91
N ASN A 58 -9.26 -5.71 -10.71
CA ASN A 58 -10.46 -6.42 -10.28
C ASN A 58 -10.20 -7.36 -9.09
N ASP A 59 -9.03 -8.01 -9.04
CA ASP A 59 -8.65 -8.87 -7.92
C ASP A 59 -8.56 -8.05 -6.62
N ILE A 60 -7.90 -6.88 -6.69
CA ILE A 60 -7.73 -5.97 -5.56
C ILE A 60 -9.09 -5.45 -5.09
N VAL A 61 -9.95 -5.05 -6.03
CA VAL A 61 -11.29 -4.53 -5.74
C VAL A 61 -12.14 -5.59 -5.05
N GLU A 62 -12.15 -6.82 -5.57
CA GLU A 62 -12.89 -7.93 -4.97
C GLU A 62 -12.37 -8.26 -3.56
N ALA A 63 -11.04 -8.36 -3.41
CA ALA A 63 -10.42 -8.68 -2.13
C ALA A 63 -10.67 -7.58 -1.08
N ALA A 64 -10.54 -6.31 -1.45
CA ALA A 64 -10.75 -5.19 -0.53
C ALA A 64 -12.24 -4.97 -0.20
N SER A 65 -13.16 -5.24 -1.13
CA SER A 65 -14.62 -5.14 -0.88
C SER A 65 -15.08 -6.07 0.26
N ARG A 66 -14.42 -7.21 0.46
CA ARG A 66 -14.74 -8.16 1.54
C ARG A 66 -14.39 -7.63 2.94
N ILE A 67 -13.51 -6.63 3.02
CA ILE A 67 -12.97 -6.06 4.27
C ILE A 67 -13.26 -4.56 4.42
N ILE A 68 -13.99 -3.98 3.46
CA ILE A 68 -14.22 -2.52 3.35
C ILE A 68 -15.02 -1.93 4.51
N HIS A 69 -15.68 -2.79 5.31
CA HIS A 69 -16.42 -2.41 6.51
C HIS A 69 -15.50 -2.11 7.72
N ILE A 70 -14.20 -2.38 7.62
CA ILE A 70 -13.20 -2.04 8.64
C ILE A 70 -12.81 -0.58 8.47
N PHE A 71 -12.74 0.15 9.58
CA PHE A 71 -12.12 1.48 9.61
C PHE A 71 -10.59 1.35 9.67
N PHE A 72 -9.90 2.04 8.78
CA PHE A 72 -8.43 2.08 8.74
C PHE A 72 -7.91 3.42 9.24
N ASP A 73 -6.89 3.39 10.09
CA ASP A 73 -6.18 4.61 10.48
C ASP A 73 -5.39 5.17 9.28
N ARG A 74 -4.89 4.29 8.40
CA ARG A 74 -4.23 4.72 7.16
C ARG A 74 -4.43 3.74 5.99
N ALA A 75 -4.74 4.27 4.82
CA ALA A 75 -4.69 3.58 3.55
C ALA A 75 -3.43 3.98 2.77
N LEU A 76 -2.63 3.00 2.37
CA LEU A 76 -1.42 3.17 1.57
C LEU A 76 -1.70 2.66 0.15
N LEU A 77 -1.78 3.58 -0.81
CA LEU A 77 -1.92 3.26 -2.23
C LEU A 77 -0.53 3.14 -2.85
N VAL A 78 -0.07 1.91 -3.09
CA VAL A 78 1.31 1.60 -3.48
C VAL A 78 1.39 1.34 -4.98
N TYR A 79 2.29 2.05 -5.67
CA TYR A 79 2.64 1.79 -7.07
C TYR A 79 4.15 1.71 -7.26
N ASP A 80 4.57 1.26 -8.43
CA ASP A 80 5.98 1.20 -8.82
C ASP A 80 6.36 2.48 -9.58
N LEU A 81 7.33 3.23 -9.06
CA LEU A 81 7.77 4.52 -9.61
C LEU A 81 8.19 4.43 -11.08
N THR A 82 8.64 3.26 -11.55
CA THR A 82 9.13 3.07 -12.93
C THR A 82 8.05 2.57 -13.89
N ARG A 83 6.80 2.45 -13.44
CA ARG A 83 5.71 1.78 -14.16
C ARG A 83 4.41 2.57 -14.11
N ALA A 84 4.16 3.35 -15.15
CA ALA A 84 2.95 4.18 -15.28
C ALA A 84 1.65 3.36 -15.19
N ASP A 85 1.64 2.15 -15.73
CA ASP A 85 0.49 1.23 -15.68
C ASP A 85 0.06 0.94 -14.23
N THR A 86 1.01 0.80 -13.31
CA THR A 86 0.70 0.55 -11.89
C THR A 86 0.14 1.78 -11.17
N LEU A 87 0.50 2.99 -11.61
CA LEU A 87 -0.09 4.23 -11.12
C LEU A 87 -1.52 4.41 -11.65
N TYR A 88 -1.75 4.16 -12.94
CA TYR A 88 -3.10 4.21 -13.51
C TYR A 88 -4.03 3.19 -12.87
N ALA A 89 -3.51 2.00 -12.54
CA ALA A 89 -4.25 1.01 -11.79
C ALA A 89 -4.69 1.51 -10.40
N LEU A 90 -3.93 2.39 -9.73
CA LEU A 90 -4.39 2.98 -8.46
C LEU A 90 -5.61 3.87 -8.65
N TYR A 91 -5.67 4.66 -9.72
CA TYR A 91 -6.84 5.48 -10.02
C TYR A 91 -8.07 4.61 -10.29
N GLU A 92 -7.91 3.54 -11.07
CA GLU A 92 -8.99 2.59 -11.36
C GLU A 92 -9.45 1.83 -10.11
N ILE A 93 -8.52 1.42 -9.25
CA ILE A 93 -8.83 0.81 -7.94
C ILE A 93 -9.62 1.81 -7.09
N ALA A 94 -9.19 3.07 -7.00
CA ALA A 94 -9.87 4.09 -6.21
C ALA A 94 -11.29 4.37 -6.73
N GLU A 95 -11.46 4.49 -8.05
CA GLU A 95 -12.76 4.64 -8.69
C GLU A 95 -13.70 3.46 -8.36
N LYS A 96 -13.20 2.22 -8.43
CA LYS A 96 -13.97 1.00 -8.18
C LYS A 96 -14.22 0.71 -6.69
N LEU A 97 -13.27 1.05 -5.81
CA LEU A 97 -13.39 0.86 -4.35
C LEU A 97 -14.09 2.02 -3.64
N CYS A 98 -14.27 3.16 -4.30
CA CYS A 98 -15.52 3.92 -4.30
C CYS A 98 -15.40 5.33 -4.91
N LEU A 99 -16.12 5.49 -6.02
CA LEU A 99 -16.82 6.74 -6.34
C LEU A 99 -18.38 6.58 -6.44
N TYR A 100 -18.95 5.37 -6.21
CA TYR A 100 -20.41 5.11 -6.35
C TYR A 100 -21.02 4.12 -5.32
N HIS A 101 -20.77 4.30 -4.00
CA HIS A 101 -21.37 3.60 -2.82
C HIS A 101 -20.53 2.51 -2.09
N LYS A 102 -20.34 2.70 -0.76
CA LYS A 102 -19.56 1.91 0.26
C LYS A 102 -18.04 2.10 0.31
N CYS A 103 -17.58 3.33 0.59
CA CYS A 103 -16.17 3.71 0.49
C CYS A 103 -15.24 2.98 1.46
N LEU A 104 -13.99 2.75 1.03
CA LEU A 104 -12.89 2.49 1.95
C LEU A 104 -12.85 3.60 2.99
N LEU A 105 -13.09 3.25 4.25
CA LEU A 105 -13.05 4.20 5.36
C LEU A 105 -11.64 4.26 5.92
N ALA A 106 -10.92 5.33 5.61
CA ALA A 106 -9.59 5.59 6.15
C ALA A 106 -9.48 7.01 6.71
N ALA A 107 -8.84 7.18 7.88
CA ALA A 107 -8.57 8.51 8.43
C ALA A 107 -7.57 9.29 7.56
N GLU A 108 -6.56 8.59 7.04
CA GLU A 108 -5.57 9.13 6.12
C GLU A 108 -5.39 8.20 4.91
N LEU A 109 -5.16 8.79 3.74
CA LEU A 109 -4.86 8.12 2.49
C LEU A 109 -3.58 8.69 1.90
N TRP A 110 -2.55 7.85 1.78
CA TRP A 110 -1.25 8.24 1.26
C TRP A 110 -0.95 7.48 -0.01
N VAL A 111 -0.35 8.16 -0.98
CA VAL A 111 0.22 7.53 -2.17
C VAL A 111 1.69 7.22 -1.92
N VAL A 112 2.08 5.97 -2.18
CA VAL A 112 3.42 5.46 -1.94
C VAL A 112 4.02 5.02 -3.27
N GLY A 113 4.97 5.80 -3.77
CA GLY A 113 5.80 5.42 -4.90
C GLY A 113 6.95 4.53 -4.42
N ASN A 114 6.90 3.24 -4.74
CA ASN A 114 7.92 2.28 -4.35
C ASN A 114 8.97 2.06 -5.46
N LYS A 115 10.07 1.39 -5.10
CA LYS A 115 11.24 1.12 -5.95
C LYS A 115 12.00 2.38 -6.36
N ARG A 116 12.12 3.33 -5.43
CA ARG A 116 12.88 4.58 -5.61
C ARG A 116 14.32 4.35 -6.04
N ASP A 117 14.94 3.28 -5.57
CA ASP A 117 16.28 2.84 -5.96
C ASP A 117 16.36 2.50 -7.46
N LEU A 118 15.38 1.75 -7.97
CA LEU A 118 15.30 1.40 -9.38
C LEU A 118 15.00 2.62 -10.24
N ALA A 119 14.06 3.47 -9.80
CA ALA A 119 13.73 4.73 -10.47
C ALA A 119 14.95 5.65 -10.61
N ALA A 120 15.73 5.80 -9.54
CA ALA A 120 16.97 6.58 -9.58
C ALA A 120 18.00 5.99 -10.55
N ARG A 121 18.14 4.65 -10.60
CA ARG A 121 19.05 3.97 -11.51
C ARG A 121 18.63 4.10 -12.98
N LEU A 122 17.33 4.08 -13.26
CA LEU A 122 16.79 4.16 -14.63
C LEU A 122 16.56 5.60 -15.10
N GLY A 123 16.55 6.58 -14.20
CA GLY A 123 16.19 7.96 -14.52
C GLY A 123 14.71 8.15 -14.89
N VAL A 124 13.83 7.26 -14.44
CA VAL A 124 12.39 7.27 -14.75
C VAL A 124 11.57 7.33 -13.48
N GLU A 125 10.63 8.27 -13.41
CA GLU A 125 9.67 8.39 -12.31
C GLU A 125 8.32 8.87 -12.83
N HIS A 126 7.24 8.20 -12.43
CA HIS A 126 5.87 8.67 -12.65
C HIS A 126 5.33 9.27 -11.35
N LYS A 127 4.76 10.49 -11.41
CA LYS A 127 4.24 11.21 -10.26
C LYS A 127 2.71 11.14 -10.21
N PRO A 128 2.09 10.88 -9.04
CA PRO A 128 0.64 10.83 -8.93
C PRO A 128 0.02 12.22 -8.93
N ASP A 129 -1.23 12.28 -9.38
CA ASP A 129 -2.15 13.37 -9.08
C ASP A 129 -2.94 13.01 -7.82
N LEU A 130 -2.61 13.67 -6.71
CA LEU A 130 -3.20 13.37 -5.40
C LEU A 130 -4.68 13.74 -5.32
N SER A 131 -5.14 14.68 -6.15
CA SER A 131 -6.55 15.10 -6.16
C SER A 131 -7.46 13.97 -6.66
N LYS A 132 -7.00 13.19 -7.64
CA LYS A 132 -7.73 12.02 -8.19
C LYS A 132 -7.90 10.88 -7.21
N LEU A 133 -7.08 10.84 -6.15
CA LEU A 133 -7.10 9.80 -5.13
C LEU A 133 -7.61 10.33 -3.77
N ASN A 134 -7.91 11.62 -3.68
CA ASN A 134 -8.20 12.31 -2.42
C ASN A 134 -7.13 12.02 -1.34
N ALA A 135 -5.85 12.02 -1.76
CA ALA A 135 -4.73 11.65 -0.91
C ALA A 135 -4.12 12.87 -0.21
N GLN A 136 -3.82 12.77 1.08
CA GLN A 136 -3.23 13.87 1.85
C GLN A 136 -1.71 13.93 1.70
N ARG A 137 -1.05 12.82 1.33
CA ARG A 137 0.41 12.76 1.26
C ARG A 137 0.91 11.87 0.12
N TYR A 138 2.04 12.28 -0.46
CA TYR A 138 2.84 11.48 -1.38
C TYR A 138 4.21 11.21 -0.76
N VAL A 139 4.64 9.95 -0.75
CA VAL A 139 5.96 9.55 -0.27
C VAL A 139 6.62 8.59 -1.25
N LYS A 140 7.95 8.67 -1.35
CA LYS A 140 8.76 7.78 -2.17
C LYS A 140 9.65 6.92 -1.31
N ILE A 141 9.60 5.61 -1.55
CA ILE A 141 10.34 4.63 -0.77
C ILE A 141 11.10 3.64 -1.65
N SER A 142 12.09 2.99 -1.06
CA SER A 142 12.54 1.67 -1.49
C SER A 142 12.19 0.67 -0.40
N ALA A 143 11.18 -0.17 -0.62
CA ALA A 143 10.83 -1.20 0.36
C ALA A 143 12.02 -2.12 0.69
N ILE A 144 12.93 -2.36 -0.26
CA ILE A 144 14.10 -3.23 -0.07
C ILE A 144 15.23 -2.52 0.68
N TYR A 145 15.52 -1.25 0.33
CA TYR A 145 16.75 -0.59 0.78
C TYR A 145 16.54 0.50 1.82
N ASP A 146 15.34 1.09 1.94
CA ASP A 146 15.11 2.13 2.93
C ASP A 146 15.23 1.55 4.35
N PRO A 147 15.87 2.30 5.27
CA PRO A 147 16.00 1.87 6.67
C PRO A 147 14.63 1.69 7.30
N LEU A 148 14.52 0.79 8.28
CA LEU A 148 13.24 0.43 8.89
C LEU A 148 12.56 1.64 9.52
N GLU A 149 13.32 2.54 10.12
CA GLU A 149 12.86 3.78 10.73
C GLU A 149 12.08 4.64 9.74
N ARG A 150 12.57 4.74 8.49
CA ARG A 150 11.91 5.46 7.40
C ARG A 150 10.63 4.75 6.97
N LEU A 151 10.64 3.42 6.92
CA LEU A 151 9.43 2.64 6.60
C LEU A 151 8.36 2.77 7.69
N MET A 152 8.75 2.88 8.96
CA MET A 152 7.83 3.09 10.09
C MET A 152 7.11 4.45 10.05
N GLU A 153 7.56 5.43 9.26
CA GLU A 153 6.81 6.67 9.03
C GLU A 153 5.49 6.44 8.29
N LEU A 154 5.39 5.31 7.56
CA LEU A 154 4.17 4.91 6.88
C LEU A 154 3.09 4.39 7.84
N LEU A 155 3.43 4.18 9.12
CA LEU A 155 2.47 3.82 10.17
C LEU A 155 1.94 5.08 10.90
N PRO A 156 0.63 5.13 11.25
CA PRO A 156 0.01 6.26 11.97
C PRO A 156 0.54 6.49 13.40
#